data_AF-A0A0K1S938-F1
#
_entry.id   AF-A0A0K1S938-F1
#
_cell.length_a   1.000
_cell.length_b   1.000
_cell.length_c   1.000
_cell.angle_alpha   90.00
_cell.angle_beta   90.00
_cell.angle_gamma   90.00
#
_symmetry.space_group_name_H-M   'P 1'
#
loop_
_entity.id
_entity.type
_entity.pdbx_description
1 polymer ?
#
loop_
_entity_poly.entity_id
_entity_poly.type
_entity_poly.pdbx_seq_one_letter_code
_entity_poly.pdbx_strand_id
1 'polypeptide(L)'
;MSVTIYTKRRAITLQQKERFLPLSPDFVIELMSPSDSLETTRKKMQEYLDNGTRLGWLINRKTREVEIYRQGQAVEILTNPESLSGESILPEFSLNLTLIW
;
A
#
# COMPACT_ATOMS: atom_id res chain seq x y z
N MET A 1 1.13 -13.83 5.93
CA MET A 1 1.59 -13.57 4.55
C MET A 1 1.01 -12.24 4.13
N SER A 2 1.82 -11.17 4.18
CA SER A 2 1.43 -9.86 3.64
C SER A 2 1.55 -9.93 2.12
N VAL A 3 0.50 -9.55 1.39
CA VAL A 3 0.58 -9.36 -0.06
C VAL A 3 0.96 -7.90 -0.29
N THR A 4 2.16 -7.66 -0.79
CA THR A 4 2.65 -6.33 -1.13
C THR A 4 2.74 -6.21 -2.65
N ILE A 5 1.95 -5.31 -3.24
CA ILE A 5 1.96 -5.05 -4.70
C ILE A 5 2.83 -3.83 -4.97
N TYR A 6 3.84 -3.99 -5.84
CA TYR A 6 4.75 -2.92 -6.23
C TYR A 6 4.36 -2.41 -7.63
N THR A 7 4.18 -1.09 -7.76
CA THR A 7 4.16 -0.43 -9.08
C THR A 7 5.29 0.58 -9.14
N LYS A 8 6.11 0.53 -10.20
CA LYS A 8 7.19 1.49 -10.42
C LYS A 8 7.19 2.00 -11.84
N ARG A 9 7.14 3.32 -12.04
CA ARG A 9 7.29 3.96 -13.36
C ARG A 9 8.75 4.31 -13.66
N ARG A 10 9.62 3.32 -13.90
CA ARG A 10 10.92 3.53 -14.59
C ARG A 10 11.26 2.30 -15.43
N ALA A 11 11.94 2.50 -16.56
CA ALA A 11 12.48 1.42 -17.39
C ALA A 11 13.54 0.66 -16.59
N ILE A 12 13.17 -0.50 -16.05
CA ILE A 12 14.07 -1.42 -15.34
C ILE A 12 14.57 -2.42 -16.37
N THR A 13 15.88 -2.64 -16.48
CA THR A 13 16.41 -3.68 -17.37
C THR A 13 16.02 -5.07 -16.87
N LEU A 14 15.92 -6.07 -17.76
CA LEU A 14 15.56 -7.45 -17.38
C LEU A 14 16.49 -8.00 -16.29
N GLN A 15 17.79 -7.67 -16.34
CA GLN A 15 18.80 -8.05 -15.35
C GLN A 15 18.57 -7.48 -13.94
N GLN A 16 17.92 -6.32 -13.84
CA GLN A 16 17.57 -5.70 -12.55
C GLN A 16 16.29 -6.31 -11.95
N LYS A 17 15.43 -6.95 -12.76
CA LYS A 17 14.21 -7.64 -12.27
C LYS A 17 14.51 -8.95 -11.54
N GLU A 18 15.66 -9.57 -11.76
CA GLU A 18 16.06 -10.85 -11.16
C GLU A 18 16.71 -10.71 -9.77
N ARG A 19 16.86 -9.48 -9.25
CA ARG A 19 17.40 -9.21 -7.91
C ARG A 19 16.39 -8.41 -7.08
N PHE A 20 16.49 -8.48 -5.75
CA PHE A 20 15.78 -7.55 -4.86
C PHE A 20 16.15 -6.12 -5.25
N LEU A 21 15.19 -5.39 -5.82
CA LEU A 21 15.37 -4.00 -6.20
C LEU A 21 15.44 -3.16 -4.91
N PRO A 22 16.54 -2.44 -4.64
CA PRO A 22 16.68 -1.59 -3.46
C PRO A 22 15.92 -0.27 -3.67
N LEU A 23 14.68 -0.35 -4.14
CA LEU A 23 13.91 0.78 -4.62
C LEU A 23 12.51 0.70 -4.04
N SER A 24 12.14 1.71 -3.25
CA SER A 24 10.80 1.83 -2.72
C SER A 24 9.76 1.98 -3.83
N PRO A 25 8.59 1.33 -3.74
CA PRO A 25 7.53 1.50 -4.71
C PRO A 25 6.92 2.91 -4.63
N ASP A 26 6.37 3.38 -5.76
CA ASP A 26 5.56 4.60 -5.78
C ASP A 26 4.23 4.40 -5.02
N PHE A 27 3.69 3.17 -5.06
CA PHE A 27 2.43 2.77 -4.44
C PHE A 27 2.55 1.40 -3.75
N VAL A 28 2.02 1.29 -2.53
CA VAL A 28 2.00 0.04 -1.75
C VAL A 28 0.59 -0.29 -1.24
N ILE A 29 0.23 -1.58 -1.26
CA ILE A 29 -0.95 -2.10 -0.56
C ILE A 29 -0.44 -3.13 0.44
N GLU A 30 -0.86 -3.02 1.69
CA GLU A 30 -0.58 -3.96 2.76
C GLU A 30 -1.90 -4.48 3.32
N LEU A 31 -2.14 -5.78 3.14
CA LEU A 31 -3.30 -6.46 3.73
C LEU A 31 -2.90 -7.08 5.06
N MET A 32 -3.53 -6.66 6.16
CA MET A 32 -3.22 -7.19 7.49
C MET A 32 -3.54 -8.69 7.57
N SER A 33 -2.55 -9.47 8.00
CA SER A 33 -2.75 -10.88 8.31
C SER A 33 -3.46 -11.06 9.65
N PRO A 34 -4.16 -12.18 9.88
CA PRO A 34 -4.84 -12.42 11.16
C PRO A 34 -3.93 -12.40 12.39
N SER A 35 -2.63 -12.69 12.21
CA SER A 35 -1.61 -12.71 13.26
C SER A 35 -0.84 -11.39 13.39
N ASP A 36 -1.04 -10.44 12.49
CA ASP A 36 -0.30 -9.17 12.54
C ASP A 36 -0.81 -8.29 13.68
N SER A 37 0.11 -7.56 14.30
CA SER A 37 -0.25 -6.47 15.20
C SER A 37 -0.42 -5.18 14.38
N LEU A 38 -1.43 -4.38 14.71
CA LEU A 38 -1.68 -3.11 14.04
C LEU A 38 -0.47 -2.17 14.15
N GLU A 39 0.14 -2.10 15.33
CA GLU A 39 1.31 -1.25 15.58
C GLU A 39 2.50 -1.65 14.70
N THR A 40 2.81 -2.94 14.61
CA THR A 40 3.90 -3.44 13.77
C THR A 40 3.64 -3.13 12.29
N THR A 41 2.41 -3.31 11.81
CA THR A 41 2.09 -3.03 10.40
C THR A 41 2.10 -1.53 10.11
N ARG A 42 1.63 -0.68 11.03
CA ARG A 42 1.76 0.79 10.89
C ARG A 42 3.22 1.24 10.84
N LYS A 43 4.10 0.65 11.65
CA LYS A 43 5.54 0.93 11.59
C LYS A 43 6.13 0.58 10.21
N LYS A 44 5.71 -0.54 9.63
CA LYS A 44 6.09 -0.95 8.26
C LYS A 44 5.57 0.04 7.21
N MET A 45 4.34 0.54 7.36
CA MET A 45 3.80 1.59 6.49
C MET A 45 4.61 2.89 6.56
N GLN A 46 5.07 3.27 7.76
CA GLN A 46 5.95 4.42 7.93
C GLN A 46 7.30 4.19 7.24
N GLU A 47 7.91 3.01 7.36
CA GLU A 47 9.13 2.67 6.62
C GLU A 47 8.96 2.81 5.10
N TYR A 48 7.80 2.45 4.53
CA TYR A 48 7.54 2.67 3.11
C TYR A 48 7.51 4.16 2.75
N LEU A 49 6.79 4.96 3.54
CA LEU A 49 6.74 6.41 3.35
C LEU A 49 8.13 7.05 3.43
N ASP A 50 8.91 6.71 4.46
CA ASP A 50 10.27 7.21 4.70
C ASP A 50 11.21 6.86 3.55
N ASN A 51 11.00 5.72 2.89
CA ASN A 51 11.77 5.28 1.74
C ASN A 51 11.27 5.82 0.39
N GLY A 52 10.27 6.71 0.39
CA GLY A 52 9.83 7.42 -0.82
C GLY A 52 8.53 6.92 -1.44
N THR A 53 7.80 6.02 -0.78
CA THR A 53 6.45 5.66 -1.22
C THR A 53 5.53 6.87 -1.17
N ARG A 54 4.75 7.08 -2.23
CA ARG A 54 3.90 8.27 -2.39
C ARG A 54 2.46 8.02 -1.96
N LEU A 55 1.98 6.79 -2.11
CA LEU A 55 0.67 6.34 -1.67
C LEU A 55 0.76 4.95 -1.05
N GLY A 56 0.14 4.75 0.11
CA GLY A 56 0.09 3.45 0.77
C GLY A 56 -1.29 3.16 1.34
N TRP A 57 -1.78 1.93 1.17
CA TRP A 57 -3.02 1.46 1.80
C TRP A 57 -2.71 0.36 2.79
N LEU A 58 -3.16 0.53 4.03
CA LEU A 58 -3.19 -0.54 5.02
C LEU A 58 -4.64 -0.98 5.20
N ILE A 59 -4.95 -2.21 4.80
CA ILE A 59 -6.30 -2.76 4.82
C ILE A 59 -6.43 -3.71 6.02
N ASN A 60 -7.27 -3.34 6.98
CA ASN A 60 -7.65 -4.19 8.10
C ASN A 60 -9.01 -4.83 7.86
N ARG A 61 -9.02 -6.10 7.42
CA ARG A 61 -10.27 -6.83 7.14
C ARG A 61 -11.13 -7.11 8.39
N LYS A 62 -10.51 -7.20 9.57
CA LYS A 62 -11.23 -7.50 10.82
C LYS A 62 -12.12 -6.32 11.24
N THR A 63 -11.60 -5.10 11.11
CA THR A 63 -12.36 -3.86 11.41
C THR A 63 -13.01 -3.26 10.17
N ARG A 64 -12.72 -3.80 8.99
CA ARG A 64 -13.08 -3.25 7.67
C ARG A 64 -12.63 -1.81 7.51
N GLU A 65 -11.45 -1.48 8.02
CA GLU A 65 -10.88 -0.15 7.91
C GLU A 65 -9.74 -0.14 6.90
N VAL A 66 -9.58 0.99 6.24
CA VAL A 66 -8.41 1.27 5.40
C VAL A 66 -7.75 2.54 5.88
N GLU A 67 -6.47 2.46 6.19
CA GLU A 67 -5.64 3.63 6.43
C GLU A 67 -4.90 4.01 5.14
N ILE A 68 -4.96 5.27 4.76
CA ILE A 68 -4.35 5.82 3.56
C ILE A 68 -3.19 6.73 3.97
N TYR A 69 -2.00 6.36 3.50
CA TYR A 69 -0.72 7.02 3.78
C TYR A 69 -0.30 7.82 2.55
N ARG A 70 -0.02 9.12 2.74
CA ARG A 70 0.49 10.02 1.70
C ARG A 70 1.64 10.86 2.26
N GLN A 71 2.62 11.19 1.42
CA GLN A 71 3.76 12.00 1.88
C GLN A 71 3.31 13.39 2.36
N GLY A 72 3.78 13.78 3.55
CA GLY A 72 3.51 15.10 4.12
C GLY A 72 2.06 15.33 4.55
N GLN A 73 1.23 14.28 4.60
CA GLN A 73 -0.16 14.36 5.01
C GLN A 73 -0.43 13.46 6.22
N ALA A 74 -1.43 13.83 7.01
CA ALA A 74 -1.94 12.96 8.06
C ALA A 74 -2.55 11.69 7.46
N VAL A 75 -2.48 10.58 8.21
CA VAL A 75 -3.11 9.33 7.82
C VAL A 75 -4.63 9.53 7.76
N GLU A 76 -5.23 9.23 6.62
CA GLU A 76 -6.67 9.21 6.43
C GLU A 76 -7.20 7.82 6.75
N ILE A 77 -8.32 7.72 7.47
CA ILE A 77 -8.93 6.44 7.84
C ILE A 77 -10.34 6.38 7.26
N LEU A 78 -10.61 5.35 6.46
CA LEU A 78 -11.91 5.07 5.91
C LEU A 78 -12.49 3.80 6.55
N THR A 79 -13.72 3.89 7.03
CA THR A 79 -14.46 2.75 7.57
C THR A 79 -15.37 2.14 6.51
N ASN A 80 -15.19 0.85 6.25
CA ASN A 80 -15.93 0.03 5.29
C ASN A 80 -16.09 0.68 3.89
N PRO A 81 -15.03 1.20 3.25
CA PRO A 81 -15.12 1.76 1.90
C PRO A 81 -15.46 0.68 0.86
N GLU A 82 -16.27 0.99 -0.15
CA GLU A 82 -16.57 0.04 -1.23
C GLU A 82 -15.43 -0.06 -2.24
N SER A 83 -14.68 1.04 -2.43
CA SER A 83 -13.56 1.10 -3.37
C SER A 83 -12.51 2.12 -2.97
N LEU A 84 -11.29 1.99 -3.52
CA LEU A 84 -10.20 2.95 -3.39
C LEU A 84 -9.60 3.29 -4.75
N SER A 85 -9.40 4.58 -5.03
CA SER A 85 -8.73 5.05 -6.24
C SER A 85 -7.22 5.14 -6.03
N GLY A 86 -6.43 4.73 -7.02
CA GLY A 86 -4.96 4.92 -7.06
C GLY A 86 -4.49 6.38 -7.22
N GLU A 87 -5.43 7.33 -7.25
CA GLU A 87 -5.19 8.77 -7.32
C GLU A 87 -4.25 9.17 -8.48
N SER A 88 -3.42 10.20 -8.27
CA SER A 88 -2.42 10.64 -9.23
C SER A 88 -1.24 9.66 -9.38
N ILE A 89 -1.11 8.66 -8.50
CA ILE A 89 -0.02 7.69 -8.53
C ILE A 89 -0.29 6.61 -9.58
N LEU A 90 -1.51 6.09 -9.56
CA LEU A 90 -2.05 5.15 -10.54
C LEU A 90 -3.38 5.69 -11.06
N PRO A 91 -3.33 6.62 -12.03
CA PRO A 91 -4.54 7.13 -12.67
C PRO A 91 -5.37 5.97 -13.23
N GLU A 92 -6.69 6.09 -13.15
CA GLU A 92 -7.68 5.10 -13.62
C GLU A 92 -7.69 3.76 -12.86
N PHE A 93 -6.75 3.53 -11.94
CA PHE A 93 -6.81 2.38 -11.06
C PHE A 93 -7.86 2.61 -9.97
N SER A 94 -8.75 1.62 -9.81
CA SER A 94 -9.66 1.53 -8.68
C SER A 94 -9.70 0.10 -8.18
N LEU A 95 -9.54 -0.08 -6.87
CA LEU A 95 -9.66 -1.37 -6.22
C LEU A 95 -11.05 -1.50 -5.61
N ASN A 96 -11.82 -2.48 -6.08
CA ASN A 96 -13.08 -2.85 -5.45
C ASN A 96 -12.80 -3.70 -4.19
N LEU A 97 -13.19 -3.17 -3.02
CA LEU A 97 -12.96 -3.81 -1.73
C LEU A 97 -14.10 -4.74 -1.29
N THR A 98 -15.27 -4.70 -1.95
CA THR A 98 -16.39 -5.61 -1.62
C THR A 98 -16.03 -7.08 -1.83
N LEU A 99 -15.00 -7.37 -2.64
CA LEU A 99 -14.46 -8.71 -2.86
C LEU A 99 -13.44 -9.15 -1.80
N ILE A 100 -12.98 -8.23 -0.95
CA ILE A 100 -11.85 -8.42 -0.02
C ILE A 100 -12.33 -8.48 1.44
N TRP A 101 -13.49 -7.91 1.76
CA TRP A 101 -14.13 -8.06 3.07
C TRP A 101 -14.39 -9.54 3.38
#